data_AF-A0A382QGK7-F1
#
_entry.id   AF-A0A382QGK7-F1
#
_cell.length_a   1.000
_cell.length_b   1.000
_cell.length_c   1.000
_cell.angle_alpha   90.00
_cell.angle_beta   90.00
_cell.angle_gamma   90.00
#
_symmetry.space_group_name_H-M   'P 1'
#
loop_
_entity.id
_entity.type
_entity.pdbx_description
1 polymer ?
#
loop_
_entity_poly.entity_id
_entity_poly.type
_entity_poly.pdbx_seq_one_letter_code
_entity_poly.pdbx_strand_id
1 'polypeptide(L)'
;MRPTLATVALSMLLLAMASRSVAGPGAESSSAIVIACERLLADYVIYRDHLDADGFANTFSEDGELVLGSGTFRGRAAIRGNITSRPRPGVAHMLLMTTVKITVLDETRATGISYAIVLNGDR
;
A
#
# COMPACT_ATOMS: atom_id res chain seq x y z
N MET A 1 72.09 18.11 31.54
CA MET A 1 71.68 17.94 30.13
C MET A 1 70.72 16.75 30.02
N ARG A 2 69.65 16.95 29.23
CA ARG A 2 68.59 16.02 28.76
C ARG A 2 67.21 16.19 29.43
N PRO A 3 66.12 16.18 28.63
CA PRO A 3 65.04 17.17 28.71
C PRO A 3 63.66 16.60 29.08
N THR A 4 62.74 17.55 29.32
CA THR A 4 61.29 17.47 29.57
C THR A 4 60.49 16.56 28.62
N LEU A 5 59.61 15.72 29.18
CA LEU A 5 58.54 15.02 28.45
C LEU A 5 57.23 15.80 28.62
N ALA A 6 56.88 16.53 27.57
CA ALA A 6 55.58 17.13 27.39
C ALA A 6 54.76 16.27 26.41
N THR A 7 53.45 16.21 26.68
CA THR A 7 52.38 16.07 25.68
C THR A 7 52.18 14.68 25.05
N VAL A 8 50.97 14.15 25.21
CA VAL A 8 50.08 13.56 24.17
C VAL A 8 49.08 12.66 24.91
N ALA A 9 47.99 13.28 25.39
CA ALA A 9 46.79 12.59 25.84
C ALA A 9 45.59 13.24 25.15
N LEU A 10 45.54 13.13 23.82
CA LEU A 10 44.40 13.58 23.04
C LEU A 10 44.37 12.84 21.70
N SER A 11 43.89 11.59 21.68
CA SER A 11 43.53 10.86 20.46
C SER A 11 42.70 9.61 20.78
N MET A 12 41.50 9.80 21.32
CA MET A 12 40.43 8.78 21.32
C MET A 12 39.20 9.34 20.60
N LEU A 13 39.39 9.70 19.34
CA LEU A 13 38.30 9.91 18.40
C LEU A 13 38.37 8.78 17.36
N LEU A 14 38.01 7.56 17.77
CA LEU A 14 37.82 6.46 16.83
C LEU A 14 36.53 6.72 16.06
N LEU A 15 36.73 7.02 14.77
CA LEU A 15 35.77 7.02 13.68
C LEU A 15 34.67 5.96 13.86
N ALA A 16 33.48 6.39 14.28
CA ALA A 16 32.25 5.67 13.97
C ALA A 16 31.92 5.92 12.50
N MET A 17 32.62 5.21 11.60
CA MET A 17 32.17 5.07 10.21
C MET A 17 30.92 4.19 10.23
N ALA A 18 29.77 4.83 10.48
CA ALA A 18 28.49 4.24 10.22
C ALA A 18 28.47 3.85 8.73
N SER A 19 28.54 2.54 8.48
CA SER A 19 28.29 1.98 7.17
C SER A 19 26.87 2.34 6.78
N ARG A 20 26.69 3.46 6.06
CA ARG A 20 25.49 3.69 5.28
C ARG A 20 25.49 2.61 4.20
N SER A 21 24.74 1.53 4.41
CA SER A 21 24.33 0.71 3.28
C SER A 21 23.60 1.63 2.33
N VAL A 22 24.21 1.91 1.17
CA VAL A 22 23.49 2.44 0.02
C VAL A 22 22.45 1.37 -0.30
N ALA A 23 21.18 1.67 0.00
CA ALA A 23 20.08 0.88 -0.49
C ALA A 23 20.22 0.88 -2.03
N GLY A 24 20.38 -0.30 -2.62
CA GLY A 24 20.53 -0.41 -4.08
C GLY A 24 19.29 0.20 -4.78
N PRO A 25 19.40 0.60 -6.06
CA PRO A 25 18.33 1.26 -6.80
C PRO A 25 16.97 0.52 -6.79
N GLY A 26 16.95 -0.79 -6.51
CA GLY A 26 15.71 -1.57 -6.37
C GLY A 26 14.94 -1.36 -5.05
N ALA A 27 15.58 -0.91 -3.97
CA ALA A 27 14.94 -0.75 -2.66
C ALA A 27 14.05 0.50 -2.58
N GLU A 28 14.48 1.62 -3.17
CA GLU A 28 13.66 2.83 -3.27
C GLU A 28 12.45 2.62 -4.19
N SER A 29 12.64 1.91 -5.30
CA SER A 29 11.55 1.50 -6.20
C SER A 29 10.53 0.60 -5.49
N SER A 30 11.00 -0.39 -4.71
CA SER A 30 10.12 -1.28 -3.96
C SER A 30 9.27 -0.55 -2.93
N SER A 31 9.84 0.43 -2.21
CA SER A 31 9.09 1.26 -1.26
C SER A 31 8.01 2.08 -1.96
N ALA A 32 8.32 2.68 -3.11
CA ALA A 32 7.35 3.44 -3.91
C ALA A 32 6.19 2.57 -4.39
N ILE A 33 6.45 1.33 -4.82
CA ILE A 33 5.42 0.37 -5.21
C ILE A 33 4.51 0.03 -4.03
N VAL A 34 5.07 -0.22 -2.83
CA VAL A 34 4.27 -0.51 -1.64
C VAL A 34 3.33 0.64 -1.31
N ILE A 35 3.85 1.89 -1.30
CA ILE A 35 3.04 3.08 -1.03
C ILE A 35 1.93 3.25 -2.08
N ALA A 36 2.24 2.99 -3.36
CA ALA A 36 1.25 3.05 -4.44
C ALA A 36 0.14 1.99 -4.25
N CYS A 37 0.49 0.76 -3.86
CA CYS A 37 -0.49 -0.28 -3.55
C CYS A 37 -1.35 0.08 -2.34
N GLU A 38 -0.78 0.65 -1.27
CA GLU A 38 -1.54 1.09 -0.09
C GLU A 38 -2.54 2.21 -0.44
N ARG A 39 -2.12 3.17 -1.28
CA ARG A 39 -3.02 4.21 -1.78
C ARG A 39 -4.14 3.63 -2.65
N LEU A 40 -3.81 2.71 -3.55
CA LEU A 40 -4.80 2.02 -4.38
C LEU A 40 -5.85 1.28 -3.53
N LEU A 41 -5.43 0.64 -2.43
CA LEU A 41 -6.34 -0.02 -1.50
C LEU A 41 -7.23 0.98 -0.74
N ALA A 42 -6.69 2.14 -0.35
CA ALA A 42 -7.47 3.21 0.27
C ALA A 42 -8.53 3.77 -0.70
N ASP A 43 -8.15 4.03 -1.96
CA ASP A 43 -9.08 4.46 -3.00
C ASP A 43 -10.17 3.42 -3.26
N TYR A 44 -9.79 2.14 -3.33
CA TYR A 44 -10.73 1.02 -3.49
C TYR A 44 -11.82 1.02 -2.41
N VAL A 45 -11.48 1.17 -1.13
CA VAL A 45 -12.49 1.15 -0.06
C VAL A 45 -13.36 2.40 -0.06
N ILE A 46 -12.78 3.57 -0.27
CA ILE A 46 -13.52 4.84 -0.27
C ILE A 46 -14.51 4.88 -1.42
N TYR A 47 -14.09 4.54 -2.65
CA TYR A 47 -15.01 4.54 -3.79
C TYR A 47 -16.13 3.52 -3.62
N ARG A 48 -15.83 2.36 -3.04
CA ARG A 48 -16.84 1.32 -2.77
C ARG A 48 -17.86 1.75 -1.72
N ASP A 49 -17.43 2.43 -0.66
CA ASP A 49 -18.29 2.90 0.42
C ASP A 49 -19.20 4.05 -0.04
N HIS A 50 -18.69 4.92 -0.89
CA HIS A 50 -19.43 6.07 -1.43
C HIS A 50 -20.25 5.75 -2.69
N LEU A 51 -20.31 4.47 -3.09
CA LEU A 51 -20.99 4.02 -4.30
C LEU A 51 -20.50 4.73 -5.58
N ASP A 52 -19.24 5.18 -5.58
CA ASP A 52 -18.59 5.73 -6.76
C ASP A 52 -18.17 4.58 -7.69
N ALA A 53 -19.08 4.26 -8.63
CA ALA A 53 -18.90 3.13 -9.52
C ALA A 53 -17.73 3.32 -10.49
N ASP A 54 -17.48 4.55 -10.94
CA ASP A 54 -16.42 4.85 -11.91
C ASP A 54 -15.06 4.87 -11.21
N GLY A 55 -14.96 5.53 -10.04
CA GLY A 55 -13.76 5.49 -9.20
C GLY A 55 -13.38 4.06 -8.82
N PHE A 56 -14.36 3.27 -8.37
CA PHE A 56 -14.14 1.88 -7.99
C PHE A 56 -13.64 1.02 -9.15
N ALA A 57 -14.27 1.11 -10.33
CA ALA A 57 -13.86 0.35 -11.50
C ALA A 57 -12.45 0.75 -12.00
N ASN A 58 -12.06 2.01 -11.83
CA ASN A 58 -10.74 2.51 -12.22
C ASN A 58 -9.60 2.05 -11.30
N THR A 59 -9.90 1.46 -10.14
CA THR A 59 -8.87 0.78 -9.31
C THR A 59 -8.39 -0.55 -9.91
N PHE A 60 -9.05 -1.04 -10.97
CA PHE A 60 -8.69 -2.26 -11.68
C PHE A 60 -8.02 -1.96 -13.02
N SER A 61 -7.20 -2.91 -13.50
CA SER A 61 -6.79 -2.95 -14.91
C SER A 61 -8.02 -3.12 -15.81
N GLU A 62 -7.85 -2.87 -17.11
CA GLU A 62 -8.94 -2.98 -18.09
C GLU A 62 -9.61 -4.37 -18.07
N ASP A 63 -8.80 -5.41 -17.89
CA ASP A 63 -9.15 -6.83 -17.83
C ASP A 63 -9.22 -7.39 -16.39
N GLY A 64 -9.15 -6.53 -15.38
CA GLY A 64 -9.09 -6.92 -13.97
C GLY A 64 -10.30 -7.71 -13.50
N GLU A 65 -10.13 -8.51 -12.46
CA GLU A 65 -11.16 -9.42 -11.96
C GLU A 65 -11.46 -9.13 -10.49
N LEU A 66 -12.75 -8.94 -10.18
CA LEU A 66 -13.26 -8.85 -8.82
C LEU A 66 -13.99 -10.16 -8.48
N VAL A 67 -13.47 -10.88 -7.50
CA VAL A 67 -14.08 -12.11 -6.99
C VAL A 67 -14.71 -11.84 -5.63
N LEU A 68 -16.02 -12.08 -5.52
CA LEU A 68 -16.81 -11.95 -4.30
C LEU A 68 -17.59 -13.25 -4.07
N GLY A 69 -18.10 -13.44 -2.85
CA GLY A 69 -19.01 -14.56 -2.57
C GLY A 69 -20.28 -14.56 -3.45
N SER A 70 -20.66 -13.40 -4.01
CA SER A 70 -21.78 -13.24 -4.92
C SER A 70 -21.45 -13.51 -6.40
N GLY A 71 -20.18 -13.75 -6.74
CA GLY A 71 -19.76 -14.05 -8.10
C GLY A 71 -18.47 -13.33 -8.52
N THR A 72 -18.13 -13.52 -9.79
CA THR A 72 -16.94 -12.96 -10.44
C THR A 72 -17.33 -11.90 -11.46
N PHE A 73 -16.66 -10.75 -11.42
CA PHE A 73 -16.88 -9.62 -12.33
C PHE A 73 -15.56 -9.33 -13.06
N ARG A 74 -15.54 -9.54 -14.39
CA ARG A 74 -14.34 -9.36 -15.22
C ARG A 74 -14.44 -8.09 -16.05
N GLY A 75 -13.38 -7.29 -15.98
CA GLY A 75 -13.23 -6.01 -16.66
C GLY A 75 -14.01 -4.88 -15.99
N ARG A 76 -13.57 -3.65 -16.26
CA ARG A 76 -14.11 -2.44 -15.60
C ARG A 76 -15.61 -2.29 -15.74
N ALA A 77 -16.18 -2.65 -16.89
CA ALA A 77 -17.63 -2.55 -17.13
C ALA A 77 -18.46 -3.42 -16.17
N ALA A 78 -18.06 -4.69 -15.97
CA ALA A 78 -18.75 -5.60 -15.06
C ALA A 78 -18.58 -5.18 -13.59
N ILE A 79 -17.37 -4.74 -13.24
CA ILE A 79 -17.03 -4.26 -11.89
C ILE A 79 -17.82 -2.99 -11.54
N ARG A 80 -17.91 -2.05 -12.47
CA ARG A 80 -18.78 -0.87 -12.35
C ARG A 80 -20.24 -1.28 -12.14
N GLY A 81 -20.70 -2.27 -12.92
CA GLY A 81 -22.02 -2.87 -12.80
C GLY A 81 -22.36 -3.30 -11.37
N ASN A 82 -21.42 -3.96 -10.68
CA ASN A 82 -21.57 -4.41 -9.29
C ASN A 82 -21.92 -3.28 -8.31
N ILE A 83 -21.36 -2.08 -8.51
CA ILE A 83 -21.66 -0.92 -7.66
C ILE A 83 -23.04 -0.35 -8.04
N THR A 84 -23.30 -0.16 -9.33
CA THR A 84 -24.55 0.45 -9.81
C THR A 84 -25.80 -0.41 -9.61
N SER A 85 -25.64 -1.73 -9.46
CA SER A 85 -26.75 -2.66 -9.24
C SER A 85 -27.22 -2.73 -7.78
N ARG A 86 -26.57 -2.01 -6.86
CA ARG A 86 -26.94 -2.03 -5.44
C ARG A 86 -28.29 -1.33 -5.21
N PRO A 87 -29.14 -1.86 -4.31
CA PRO A 87 -30.47 -1.31 -4.05
C PRO A 87 -30.42 0.11 -3.48
N ARG A 88 -31.52 0.87 -3.63
CA ARG A 88 -31.70 2.21 -3.05
C ARG A 88 -32.93 2.27 -2.12
N PRO A 89 -32.84 2.87 -0.90
CA PRO A 89 -31.65 3.47 -0.31
C PRO A 89 -30.56 2.41 -0.09
N GLY A 90 -29.31 2.79 -0.36
CA GLY A 90 -28.19 1.86 -0.23
C GLY A 90 -27.98 1.53 1.24
N VAL A 91 -27.72 0.26 1.53
CA VAL A 91 -27.14 -0.10 2.83
C VAL A 91 -25.84 0.70 3.01
N ALA A 92 -25.72 1.38 4.15
CA ALA A 92 -24.48 1.99 4.55
C ALA A 92 -23.42 0.90 4.64
N HIS A 93 -22.46 0.92 3.71
CA HIS A 93 -21.29 0.06 3.76
C HIS A 93 -20.13 0.93 4.25
N MET A 94 -19.46 0.49 5.30
CA MET A 94 -18.17 1.05 5.71
C MET A 94 -17.14 -0.09 5.69
N LEU A 95 -16.16 0.02 4.80
CA LEU A 95 -15.08 -0.93 4.64
C LEU A 95 -13.83 -0.42 5.35
N LEU A 96 -13.41 -1.15 6.39
CA LEU A 96 -12.15 -0.91 7.06
C LEU A 96 -11.17 -1.97 6.60
N MET A 97 -10.22 -1.55 5.76
CA MET A 97 -9.06 -2.36 5.47
C MET A 97 -8.00 -2.14 6.54
N THR A 98 -7.69 -3.22 7.26
CA THR A 98 -6.68 -3.28 8.31
C THR A 98 -5.46 -4.03 7.79
N THR A 99 -4.60 -4.54 8.68
CA THR A 99 -3.35 -5.28 8.40
C THR A 99 -3.11 -5.57 6.92
N VAL A 100 -2.34 -4.71 6.26
CA VAL A 100 -1.97 -4.84 4.85
C VAL A 100 -0.54 -5.38 4.78
N LYS A 101 -0.33 -6.40 3.94
CA LYS A 101 1.00 -6.89 3.60
C LYS A 101 1.15 -6.94 2.09
N ILE A 102 2.05 -6.11 1.56
CA ILE A 102 2.41 -6.08 0.13
C ILE A 102 3.76 -6.77 -0.06
N THR A 103 3.86 -7.59 -1.11
CA THR A 103 5.09 -8.22 -1.58
C THR A 103 5.34 -7.76 -3.01
N VAL A 104 6.41 -6.99 -3.21
CA VAL A 104 6.85 -6.56 -4.54
C VAL A 104 7.49 -7.75 -5.25
N LEU A 105 7.05 -8.01 -6.49
CA LEU A 105 7.56 -9.11 -7.32
C LEU A 105 8.63 -8.60 -8.29
N ASP A 106 8.38 -7.43 -8.88
CA ASP A 106 9.30 -6.70 -9.75
C ASP A 106 8.87 -5.22 -9.86
N GLU A 107 9.51 -4.47 -10.77
CA GLU A 107 9.28 -3.04 -11.01
C GLU A 107 7.83 -2.66 -11.37
N THR A 108 7.02 -3.62 -11.82
CA THR A 108 5.66 -3.37 -12.32
C THR A 108 4.58 -4.22 -11.64
N ARG A 109 4.97 -5.16 -10.79
CA ARG A 109 4.06 -6.14 -10.19
C ARG A 109 4.29 -6.28 -8.70
N ALA A 110 3.18 -6.34 -7.97
CA ALA A 110 3.14 -6.69 -6.56
C ALA A 110 1.92 -7.55 -6.26
N THR A 111 1.96 -8.29 -5.16
CA THR A 111 0.81 -9.00 -4.59
C THR A 111 0.57 -8.54 -3.17
N GLY A 112 -0.68 -8.60 -2.71
CA GLY A 112 -1.08 -8.08 -1.41
C GLY A 112 -2.13 -8.92 -0.72
N ILE A 113 -2.08 -8.95 0.60
CA ILE A 113 -3.15 -9.48 1.45
C ILE A 113 -3.54 -8.40 2.45
N SER A 114 -4.84 -8.29 2.69
CA SER A 114 -5.41 -7.39 3.68
C SER A 114 -6.58 -8.04 4.39
N TYR A 115 -6.77 -7.74 5.66
CA TYR A 115 -8.02 -8.06 6.36
C TYR A 115 -9.02 -6.92 6.24
N ALA A 116 -10.28 -7.26 5.95
CA ALA A 116 -11.36 -6.30 5.82
C ALA A 116 -12.43 -6.54 6.88
N ILE A 117 -12.90 -5.46 7.49
CA ILE A 117 -14.13 -5.43 8.28
C ILE A 117 -15.17 -4.68 7.44
N VAL A 118 -16.32 -5.30 7.21
CA VAL A 118 -17.44 -4.69 6.49
C VAL A 118 -18.55 -4.44 7.51
N LEU A 119 -18.86 -3.17 7.73
CA LEU A 119 -19.96 -2.76 8.58
C LEU A 119 -21.15 -2.38 7.69
N ASN A 120 -22.29 -3.03 7.93
CA ASN A 120 -23.53 -2.79 7.21
C ASN A 120 -24.54 -2.16 8.17
N GLY A 121 -25.29 -1.16 7.70
CA GLY A 121 -26.40 -0.58 8.43
C GLY A 121 -27.37 0.14 7.50
N ASP A 122 -28.56 0.46 8.01
CA ASP A 122 -29.51 1.27 7.26
C ASP A 122 -29.07 2.74 7.29
N ARG A 123 -29.19 3.43 6.15
CA ARG A 123 -28.90 4.85 5.99
C ARG A 123 -30.14 5.59 5.51
#